data_AF-A0A0B8PES2-F1
#
_entry.id   AF-A0A0B8PES2-F1
#
_cell.length_a   1.000
_cell.length_b   1.000
_cell.length_c   1.000
_cell.angle_alpha   90.00
_cell.angle_beta   90.00
_cell.angle_gamma   90.00
#
_symmetry.space_group_name_H-M   'P 1'
#
loop_
_entity.id
_entity.type
_entity.pdbx_description
1 polymer ?
#
loop_
_entity_poly.entity_id
_entity_poly.type
_entity_poly.pdbx_seq_one_letter_code
_entity_poly.pdbx_strand_id
1 'polypeptide(L)'
;MNIAIIGTGISGLTCAYRLHQEHEVTLFEANDYIGGHTATVDVTLDGKEYAVDTGFIVYNDRTYPNFMQMMSEIGVEGIPTEMSFSVRNDANGLEYNGHSLSNLFAQKRNWLNPKFYSFILEILRFNKLAKEFADQDIDADSTLGEFLEEHTFGDYFCDNYILPMGAAIWSSTLADMRGFPLRFFLQFFLNHGLLDIKNRPQWYVVKGGSRAISTRLRKASKTTLD
;
A
#
# COMPACT_ATOMS: atom_id res chain seq x y z
N MET A 1 18.46 -3.08 31.73
CA MET A 1 19.58 -3.31 30.79
C MET A 1 19.81 -2.04 30.00
N ASN A 2 21.00 -1.85 29.44
CA ASN A 2 21.30 -0.75 28.53
C ASN A 2 21.20 -1.29 27.11
N ILE A 3 20.27 -0.76 26.32
CA ILE A 3 19.91 -1.27 24.99
C ILE A 3 20.21 -0.18 23.96
N ALA A 4 21.00 -0.52 22.95
CA ALA A 4 21.20 0.30 21.77
C ALA A 4 20.26 -0.15 20.65
N ILE A 5 19.57 0.80 20.02
CA ILE A 5 18.74 0.56 18.82
C ILE A 5 19.34 1.36 17.67
N ILE A 6 19.73 0.65 16.61
CA ILE A 6 20.30 1.26 15.40
C ILE A 6 19.20 1.47 14.37
N GLY A 7 18.92 2.72 14.04
CA GLY A 7 17.88 3.17 13.14
C GLY A 7 16.64 3.69 13.88
N THR A 8 16.19 4.89 13.51
CA THR A 8 14.99 5.55 14.05
C THR A 8 13.83 5.54 13.05
N GLY A 9 13.80 4.55 12.16
CA GLY A 9 12.60 4.19 11.43
C GLY A 9 11.46 3.78 12.37
N ILE A 10 10.27 3.54 11.80
CA ILE A 10 9.09 3.22 12.59
C ILE A 10 9.31 2.02 13.54
N SER A 11 9.99 0.97 13.07
CA SER A 11 10.30 -0.21 13.88
C SER A 11 11.19 0.13 15.08
N GLY A 12 12.29 0.86 14.87
CA GLY A 12 13.21 1.25 15.93
C GLY A 12 12.56 2.15 16.97
N LEU A 13 11.77 3.13 16.54
CA LEU A 13 11.02 4.01 17.43
C LEU A 13 9.90 3.28 18.19
N THR A 14 9.23 2.32 17.56
CA THR A 14 8.25 1.45 18.26
C THR A 14 8.93 0.58 19.31
N CYS A 15 10.10 -0.02 18.98
CA CYS A 15 10.89 -0.78 19.94
C CYS A 15 11.30 0.10 21.14
N ALA A 16 11.84 1.29 20.88
CA ALA A 16 12.19 2.25 21.94
C ALA A 16 10.99 2.61 22.81
N TYR A 17 9.85 2.92 22.18
CA TYR A 17 8.61 3.26 22.89
C TYR A 17 8.14 2.14 23.82
N ARG A 18 8.27 0.87 23.42
CA ARG A 18 7.88 -0.26 24.28
C ARG A 18 8.92 -0.59 25.35
N LEU A 19 10.22 -0.51 25.03
CA LEU A 19 11.29 -0.95 25.93
C LEU A 19 11.70 0.08 26.99
N HIS A 20 11.52 1.38 26.73
CA HIS A 20 12.02 2.45 27.61
C HIS A 20 11.37 2.46 29.01
N GLN A 21 10.27 1.74 29.21
CA GLN A 21 9.60 1.65 30.51
C GLN A 21 10.39 0.82 31.53
N GLU A 22 11.19 -0.14 31.05
CA GLU A 22 11.92 -1.10 31.89
C GLU A 22 13.44 -1.08 31.66
N HIS A 23 13.90 -0.39 30.62
CA HIS A 23 15.28 -0.39 30.17
C HIS A 23 15.78 1.01 29.82
N GLU A 24 17.09 1.22 29.96
CA GLU A 24 17.76 2.41 29.46
C GLU A 24 18.03 2.20 27.96
N VAL A 25 17.39 3.01 27.10
CA VAL A 25 17.45 2.86 25.65
C VAL A 25 18.16 4.05 25.03
N THR A 26 19.18 3.76 24.21
CA THR A 26 19.86 4.73 23.36
C THR A 26 19.54 4.44 21.90
N LEU A 27 19.07 5.45 21.18
CA LEU A 27 18.79 5.39 19.75
C LEU A 27 20.01 5.93 18.98
N PHE A 28 20.33 5.29 17.86
CA PHE A 28 21.33 5.77 16.90
C PHE A 28 20.69 5.96 15.54
N GLU A 29 20.88 7.12 14.91
CA GLU A 29 20.38 7.40 13.54
C GLU A 29 21.51 7.87 12.63
N ALA A 30 21.52 7.38 11.39
CA ALA A 30 22.53 7.78 10.41
C ALA A 30 22.20 9.12 9.74
N ASN A 31 20.91 9.45 9.64
CA ASN A 31 20.43 10.70 9.06
C ASN A 31 20.39 11.85 10.08
N ASP A 32 20.22 13.07 9.58
CA ASP A 32 19.97 14.28 10.38
C ASP A 32 18.50 14.42 10.81
N TYR A 33 17.66 13.43 10.49
CA TYR A 33 16.25 13.37 10.85
C TYR A 33 15.82 11.95 11.25
N ILE A 34 14.71 11.85 11.99
CA ILE A 34 14.14 10.56 12.42
C ILE A 34 12.97 10.11 11.55
N GLY A 35 12.63 8.82 11.60
CA GLY A 35 11.41 8.26 11.01
C GLY A 35 11.62 7.46 9.71
N GLY A 36 12.75 7.61 9.04
CA GLY A 36 13.04 6.89 7.80
C GLY A 36 11.94 7.10 6.74
N HIS A 37 11.25 6.02 6.35
CA HIS A 37 10.17 6.08 5.35
C HIS A 37 8.89 6.81 5.80
N THR A 38 8.72 7.19 7.08
CA THR A 38 7.66 8.13 7.48
C THR A 38 8.09 9.56 7.15
N ALA A 39 8.18 9.83 5.84
CA ALA A 39 8.73 11.04 5.27
C ALA A 39 7.61 11.95 4.75
N THR A 40 7.48 13.12 5.37
CA THR A 40 6.55 14.17 4.96
C THR A 40 7.36 15.40 4.54
N VAL A 41 7.02 16.03 3.43
CA VAL A 41 7.60 17.27 2.91
C VAL A 41 6.56 18.38 2.97
N ASP A 42 6.95 19.55 3.48
CA ASP A 42 6.06 20.72 3.49
C ASP A 42 6.14 21.45 2.15
N VAL A 43 4.99 21.73 1.55
CA VAL A 43 4.85 22.40 0.26
C VAL A 43 3.93 23.60 0.42
N THR A 44 4.38 24.76 -0.04
CA THR A 44 3.53 25.95 -0.14
C THR A 44 3.04 26.12 -1.58
N LEU A 45 1.72 26.10 -1.77
CA LEU A 45 1.07 26.34 -3.05
C LEU A 45 -0.03 27.38 -2.87
N ASP A 46 0.02 28.45 -3.67
CA ASP A 46 -0.95 29.56 -3.63
C ASP A 46 -1.16 30.15 -2.22
N GLY A 47 -0.08 30.26 -1.43
CA GLY A 47 -0.10 30.77 -0.07
C GLY A 47 -0.67 29.81 0.98
N LYS A 48 -0.97 28.56 0.61
CA LYS A 48 -1.41 27.51 1.52
C LYS A 48 -0.32 26.46 1.72
N GLU A 49 -0.13 26.06 2.97
CA GLU A 49 0.82 25.00 3.34
C GLU A 49 0.16 23.61 3.28
N TYR A 50 0.91 22.65 2.79
CA TYR A 50 0.53 21.25 2.64
C TYR A 50 1.63 20.36 3.21
N ALA A 51 1.24 19.35 3.97
CA ALA A 51 2.11 18.27 4.40
C ALA A 51 1.94 17.09 3.43
N VAL A 52 2.95 16.82 2.61
CA VAL A 52 2.89 15.80 1.55
C VAL A 52 3.75 14.59 1.93
N ASP A 53 3.11 13.43 2.09
CA ASP A 53 3.83 12.19 2.35
C ASP A 53 4.47 11.63 1.07
N THR A 54 5.74 11.20 1.20
CA THR A 54 6.57 10.75 0.07
C THR A 54 7.07 9.31 0.22
N GLY A 55 6.88 8.70 1.40
CA GLY A 55 7.18 7.29 1.65
C GLY A 55 5.92 6.55 2.11
N PHE A 56 5.69 6.51 3.42
CA PHE A 56 4.46 5.97 3.98
C PHE A 56 3.32 6.98 3.87
N ILE A 57 2.26 6.63 3.14
CA ILE A 57 1.16 7.57 2.82
C ILE A 57 -0.16 7.12 3.45
N VAL A 58 -0.44 5.81 3.48
CA VAL A 58 -1.76 5.26 3.79
C VAL A 58 -1.68 3.96 4.58
N TYR A 59 -2.73 3.68 5.35
CA TYR A 59 -2.94 2.41 6.05
C TYR A 59 -4.44 2.05 6.07
N ASN A 60 -4.77 0.84 6.51
CA ASN A 60 -6.15 0.38 6.61
C ASN A 60 -6.45 -0.42 7.88
N ASP A 61 -7.73 -0.48 8.24
CA ASP A 61 -8.24 -1.12 9.47
C ASP A 61 -8.06 -2.64 9.54
N ARG A 62 -7.94 -3.32 8.40
CA ARG A 62 -7.76 -4.78 8.32
C ARG A 62 -6.30 -5.20 8.52
N THR A 63 -5.39 -4.52 7.84
CA THR A 63 -3.97 -4.91 7.74
C THR A 63 -3.15 -4.38 8.91
N TYR A 64 -3.56 -3.27 9.53
CA TYR A 64 -2.73 -2.51 10.46
C TYR A 64 -3.29 -2.39 11.90
N PRO A 65 -3.90 -3.43 12.52
CA PRO A 65 -4.55 -3.28 13.82
C PRO A 65 -3.58 -2.86 14.93
N ASN A 66 -2.39 -3.48 15.01
CA ASN A 66 -1.36 -3.14 16.00
C ASN A 66 -0.82 -1.72 15.80
N PHE A 67 -0.69 -1.29 14.55
CA PHE A 67 -0.20 0.03 14.21
C PHE A 67 -1.23 1.12 14.56
N MET A 68 -2.52 0.87 14.29
CA MET A 68 -3.62 1.74 14.71
C MET A 68 -3.74 1.85 16.23
N GLN A 69 -3.58 0.73 16.94
CA GLN A 69 -3.54 0.74 18.40
C GLN A 69 -2.39 1.61 18.91
N MET A 70 -1.18 1.41 18.38
CA MET A 70 -0.01 2.22 18.74
C MET A 70 -0.24 3.70 18.44
N MET A 71 -0.78 4.06 17.27
CA MET A 71 -1.10 5.46 16.94
C MET A 71 -2.10 6.07 17.92
N SER A 72 -3.12 5.32 18.33
CA SER A 72 -4.09 5.74 19.35
C SER A 72 -3.41 6.05 20.69
N GLU A 73 -2.50 5.18 21.16
CA GLU A 73 -1.76 5.37 22.41
C GLU A 73 -0.91 6.66 22.41
N ILE A 74 -0.30 7.02 21.29
CA ILE A 74 0.56 8.20 21.15
C ILE A 74 -0.20 9.46 20.66
N GLY A 75 -1.52 9.35 20.53
CA GLY A 75 -2.42 10.44 20.12
C GLY A 75 -2.20 10.93 18.69
N VAL A 76 -1.87 10.03 17.76
CA VAL A 76 -1.82 10.27 16.32
C VAL A 76 -3.17 9.89 15.70
N GLU A 77 -3.75 10.82 14.95
CA GLU A 77 -5.09 10.68 14.37
C GLU A 77 -5.02 10.30 12.89
N GLY A 78 -5.83 9.33 12.49
CA GLY A 78 -6.08 8.98 11.10
C GLY A 78 -7.27 9.71 10.52
N ILE A 79 -7.18 10.14 9.27
CA ILE A 79 -8.29 10.71 8.52
C ILE A 79 -8.76 9.65 7.51
N PRO A 80 -10.05 9.25 7.52
CA PRO A 80 -10.59 8.36 6.50
C PRO A 80 -10.32 8.89 5.09
N THR A 81 -9.83 8.01 4.21
CA THR A 81 -9.58 8.30 2.80
C THR A 81 -10.08 7.16 1.93
N GLU A 82 -10.14 7.40 0.62
CA GLU A 82 -10.40 6.37 -0.38
C GLU A 82 -9.10 6.00 -1.09
N MET A 83 -8.88 4.71 -1.31
CA MET A 83 -7.87 4.23 -2.25
C MET A 83 -8.56 3.80 -3.54
N SER A 84 -8.48 4.64 -4.57
CA SER A 84 -9.06 4.36 -5.88
C SER A 84 -7.97 4.12 -6.92
N PHE A 85 -8.31 3.37 -7.98
CA PHE A 85 -7.41 3.07 -9.09
C PHE A 85 -8.13 3.29 -10.42
N SER A 86 -7.45 3.98 -11.33
CA SER A 86 -7.90 4.21 -12.71
C SER A 86 -6.78 3.97 -13.68
N VAL A 87 -7.13 3.44 -14.86
CA VAL A 87 -6.22 3.23 -15.97
C VAL A 87 -6.71 4.04 -17.15
N ARG A 88 -5.77 4.71 -17.80
CA ARG A 88 -5.90 5.26 -19.15
C ARG A 88 -4.83 4.65 -20.02
N ASN A 89 -5.26 3.95 -21.07
CA ASN A 89 -4.38 3.37 -22.07
C ASN A 89 -4.64 4.03 -23.42
N ASP A 90 -3.78 4.96 -23.81
CA ASP A 90 -3.92 5.72 -25.06
C ASP A 90 -3.79 4.83 -26.31
N ALA A 91 -3.04 3.72 -26.24
CA ALA A 91 -2.79 2.85 -27.40
C ALA A 91 -4.05 2.10 -27.85
N ASN A 92 -4.98 1.80 -26.93
CA ASN A 92 -6.26 1.16 -27.24
C ASN A 92 -7.48 2.04 -26.89
N GLY A 93 -7.22 3.25 -26.39
CA GLY A 93 -8.22 4.23 -25.96
C GLY A 93 -8.99 3.86 -24.71
N LEU A 94 -8.63 2.80 -23.97
CA LEU A 94 -9.35 2.36 -22.78
C LEU A 94 -9.18 3.37 -21.65
N GLU A 95 -10.28 3.76 -21.02
CA GLU A 95 -10.28 4.46 -19.74
C GLU A 95 -11.33 3.84 -18.83
N TYR A 96 -10.95 3.50 -17.61
CA TYR A 96 -11.89 3.04 -16.59
C TYR A 96 -11.36 3.33 -15.18
N ASN A 97 -12.27 3.29 -14.21
CA ASN A 97 -11.95 3.34 -12.79
C ASN A 97 -12.70 2.22 -12.06
N GLY A 98 -11.99 1.48 -11.21
CA GLY A 98 -12.51 0.29 -10.53
C GLY A 98 -13.30 0.56 -9.25
N HIS A 99 -13.63 1.82 -8.94
CA HIS A 99 -14.27 2.21 -7.69
C HIS A 99 -15.76 1.85 -7.63
N SER A 100 -16.49 2.04 -8.74
CA SER A 100 -17.93 1.77 -8.83
C SER A 100 -18.31 1.27 -10.21
N LEU A 101 -19.48 0.62 -10.34
CA LEU A 101 -19.99 0.16 -11.64
C LEU A 101 -20.21 1.32 -12.63
N SER A 102 -20.64 2.50 -12.14
CA SER A 102 -20.79 3.69 -12.98
C SER A 102 -19.44 4.21 -13.51
N ASN A 103 -18.39 4.11 -12.69
CA ASN A 103 -17.03 4.53 -13.05
C ASN A 103 -16.34 3.50 -13.97
N LEU A 104 -16.70 2.22 -13.82
CA LEU A 104 -16.22 1.14 -14.69
C LEU A 104 -16.74 1.30 -16.13
N PHE A 105 -17.99 1.76 -16.29
CA PHE A 105 -18.61 2.08 -17.58
C PHE A 105 -18.59 3.60 -17.90
N ALA A 106 -17.64 4.36 -17.35
CA ALA A 106 -17.48 5.78 -17.65
C ALA A 106 -17.43 6.04 -19.17
N GLN A 107 -16.77 5.15 -19.91
CA GLN A 107 -16.86 5.09 -21.36
C GLN A 107 -18.12 4.32 -21.80
N LYS A 108 -19.19 5.06 -22.16
CA LYS A 108 -20.49 4.48 -22.55
C LYS A 108 -20.43 3.46 -23.68
N ARG A 109 -19.45 3.55 -24.58
CA ARG A 109 -19.22 2.55 -25.65
C ARG A 109 -18.95 1.14 -25.12
N ASN A 110 -18.44 1.01 -23.89
CA ASN A 110 -18.13 -0.27 -23.29
C ASN A 110 -19.36 -1.11 -22.95
N TRP A 111 -20.56 -0.50 -22.91
CA TRP A 111 -21.83 -1.22 -22.79
C TRP A 111 -22.10 -2.19 -23.95
N LEU A 112 -21.50 -1.96 -25.12
CA LEU A 112 -21.68 -2.80 -26.31
C LEU A 112 -20.38 -3.51 -26.71
N ASN A 113 -19.35 -3.47 -25.86
CA ASN A 113 -18.03 -3.99 -26.18
C ASN A 113 -17.81 -5.39 -25.57
N PRO A 114 -17.92 -6.49 -26.33
CA PRO A 114 -17.74 -7.85 -25.79
C PRO A 114 -16.35 -8.08 -25.20
N LYS A 115 -15.31 -7.42 -25.75
CA LYS A 115 -13.95 -7.47 -25.21
C LYS A 115 -13.87 -6.90 -23.80
N PHE A 116 -14.64 -5.84 -23.52
CA PHE A 116 -14.69 -5.24 -22.18
C PHE A 116 -15.36 -6.17 -21.18
N TYR A 117 -16.42 -6.89 -21.57
CA TYR A 117 -17.03 -7.89 -20.68
C TYR A 117 -16.09 -9.06 -20.40
N SER A 118 -15.36 -9.56 -21.42
CA SER A 118 -14.31 -10.57 -21.22
C SER A 118 -13.27 -10.10 -20.21
N PHE A 119 -12.80 -8.86 -20.34
CA PHE A 119 -11.87 -8.24 -19.41
C PHE A 119 -12.40 -8.18 -17.96
N ILE A 120 -13.67 -7.81 -17.76
CA ILE A 120 -14.27 -7.83 -16.42
C ILE A 120 -14.35 -9.25 -15.87
N LEU A 121 -14.70 -10.24 -16.69
CA LEU A 121 -14.73 -11.64 -16.27
C LEU A 121 -13.33 -12.15 -15.88
N GLU A 122 -12.28 -11.74 -16.58
CA GLU A 122 -10.90 -12.05 -16.20
C GLU A 122 -10.51 -11.40 -14.86
N ILE A 123 -10.93 -10.17 -14.57
CA ILE A 123 -10.73 -9.54 -13.25
C ILE A 123 -11.40 -10.37 -12.15
N LEU A 124 -12.65 -10.78 -12.36
CA LEU A 124 -13.36 -11.61 -11.38
C LEU A 124 -12.70 -12.98 -11.20
N ARG A 125 -12.23 -13.59 -12.30
CA ARG A 125 -11.49 -14.86 -12.29
C ARG A 125 -10.17 -14.73 -11.52
N PHE A 126 -9.40 -13.67 -11.79
CA PHE A 126 -8.15 -13.39 -11.09
C PHE A 126 -8.41 -13.19 -9.59
N ASN A 127 -9.38 -12.37 -9.21
CA ASN A 127 -9.68 -12.12 -7.80
C ASN A 127 -10.07 -13.39 -7.05
N LYS A 128 -10.79 -14.30 -7.72
CA LYS A 128 -11.14 -15.60 -7.15
C LYS A 128 -9.90 -16.48 -6.95
N LEU A 129 -9.09 -16.67 -7.99
CA LEU A 129 -7.88 -17.50 -7.91
C LEU A 129 -6.87 -16.92 -6.92
N ALA A 130 -6.63 -15.61 -6.94
CA ALA A 130 -5.75 -14.92 -6.00
C ALA A 130 -6.12 -15.20 -4.54
N LYS A 131 -7.42 -15.19 -4.21
CA LYS A 131 -7.92 -15.54 -2.86
C LYS A 131 -7.72 -17.00 -2.52
N GLU A 132 -7.93 -17.90 -3.48
CA GLU A 132 -7.73 -19.34 -3.29
C GLU A 132 -6.26 -19.69 -3.05
N PHE A 133 -5.33 -18.97 -3.69
CA PHE A 133 -3.89 -19.25 -3.64
C PHE A 133 -3.14 -18.44 -2.55
N ALA A 134 -3.66 -17.30 -2.08
CA ALA A 134 -2.94 -16.43 -1.13
C ALA A 134 -2.51 -17.11 0.18
N ASP A 135 -3.27 -18.12 0.62
CA ASP A 135 -3.01 -18.90 1.84
C ASP A 135 -2.35 -20.26 1.56
N GLN A 136 -2.08 -20.60 0.29
CA GLN A 136 -1.40 -21.84 -0.07
C GLN A 136 0.12 -21.71 0.05
N ASP A 137 0.77 -22.86 0.15
CA ASP A 137 2.23 -22.94 0.07
C ASP A 137 2.66 -22.79 -1.39
N ILE A 138 2.99 -21.56 -1.76
CA ILE A 138 3.47 -21.19 -3.09
C ILE A 138 5.00 -21.24 -3.06
N ASP A 139 5.59 -21.83 -4.09
CA ASP A 139 7.04 -21.85 -4.27
C ASP A 139 7.62 -20.42 -4.20
N ALA A 140 8.74 -20.26 -3.49
CA ALA A 140 9.37 -18.97 -3.25
C ALA A 140 9.83 -18.31 -4.56
N ASP A 141 10.13 -19.13 -5.58
CA ASP A 141 10.62 -18.68 -6.88
C ASP A 141 9.48 -18.37 -7.87
N SER A 142 8.21 -18.71 -7.54
CA SER A 142 7.07 -18.44 -8.43
C SER A 142 6.83 -16.95 -8.62
N THR A 143 6.55 -16.57 -9.87
CA THR A 143 6.33 -15.18 -10.28
C THR A 143 4.88 -14.91 -10.66
N LEU A 144 4.49 -13.63 -10.65
CA LEU A 144 3.19 -13.20 -11.16
C LEU A 144 3.01 -13.56 -12.63
N GLY A 145 4.06 -13.45 -13.45
CA GLY A 145 4.05 -13.78 -14.86
C GLY A 145 3.71 -15.24 -15.12
N GLU A 146 4.39 -16.16 -14.45
CA GLU A 146 4.13 -17.61 -14.55
C GLU A 146 2.69 -17.95 -14.17
N PHE A 147 2.18 -17.36 -13.08
CA PHE A 147 0.80 -17.55 -12.66
C PHE A 147 -0.20 -17.05 -13.71
N LEU A 148 0.09 -15.92 -14.35
CA LEU A 148 -0.77 -15.37 -15.41
C LEU A 148 -0.78 -16.27 -16.65
N GLU A 149 0.36 -16.85 -17.00
CA GLU A 149 0.52 -17.78 -18.13
C GLU A 149 -0.14 -19.12 -17.85
N GLU A 150 0.13 -19.73 -16.69
CA GLU A 150 -0.43 -21.01 -16.25
C GLU A 150 -1.97 -20.99 -16.25
N HIS A 151 -2.55 -19.88 -15.80
CA HIS A 151 -4.00 -19.70 -15.75
C HIS A 151 -4.59 -19.02 -16.99
N THR A 152 -3.81 -18.87 -18.07
CA THR A 152 -4.27 -18.39 -19.39
C THR A 152 -4.98 -17.03 -19.32
N PHE A 153 -4.39 -16.06 -18.62
CA PHE A 153 -4.85 -14.67 -18.65
C PHE A 153 -4.42 -13.97 -19.93
N GLY A 154 -5.36 -13.26 -20.57
CA GLY A 154 -5.10 -12.56 -21.82
C GLY A 154 -4.28 -11.28 -21.64
N ASP A 155 -3.51 -10.91 -22.66
CA ASP A 155 -2.70 -9.68 -22.64
C ASP A 155 -3.52 -8.43 -22.36
N TYR A 156 -4.76 -8.38 -22.85
CA TYR A 156 -5.64 -7.25 -22.57
C TYR A 156 -5.94 -7.09 -21.08
N PHE A 157 -6.12 -8.19 -20.34
CA PHE A 157 -6.25 -8.15 -18.88
C PHE A 157 -4.92 -7.75 -18.22
N CYS A 158 -3.83 -8.38 -18.63
CA CYS A 158 -2.51 -8.14 -18.07
C CYS A 158 -2.09 -6.67 -18.17
N ASP A 159 -2.16 -6.12 -19.38
CA ASP A 159 -1.65 -4.78 -19.72
C ASP A 159 -2.58 -3.64 -19.27
N ASN A 160 -3.84 -3.94 -18.95
CA ASN A 160 -4.82 -2.92 -18.60
C ASN A 160 -5.35 -3.03 -17.17
N TYR A 161 -4.98 -4.05 -16.40
CA TYR A 161 -5.41 -4.18 -15.01
C TYR A 161 -4.26 -4.55 -14.08
N ILE A 162 -3.79 -5.80 -14.14
CA ILE A 162 -3.00 -6.36 -13.03
C ILE A 162 -1.56 -5.84 -13.03
N LEU A 163 -0.91 -5.75 -14.21
CA LEU A 163 0.46 -5.25 -14.30
C LEU A 163 0.52 -3.74 -14.03
N PRO A 164 -0.37 -2.88 -14.59
CA PRO A 164 -0.38 -1.46 -14.24
C PRO A 164 -0.68 -1.20 -12.77
N MET A 165 -1.60 -1.97 -12.16
CA MET A 165 -1.91 -1.82 -10.75
C MET A 165 -0.72 -2.16 -9.86
N GLY A 166 -0.05 -3.29 -10.13
CA GLY A 166 1.18 -3.64 -9.42
C GLY A 166 2.29 -2.60 -9.64
N ALA A 167 2.53 -2.21 -10.89
CA ALA A 167 3.55 -1.21 -11.24
C ALA A 167 3.33 0.12 -10.49
N ALA A 168 2.08 0.56 -10.34
CA ALA A 168 1.74 1.76 -9.60
C ALA A 168 2.03 1.65 -8.08
N ILE A 169 1.84 0.46 -7.49
CA ILE A 169 2.09 0.23 -6.06
C ILE A 169 3.58 0.14 -5.75
N TRP A 170 4.35 -0.54 -6.60
CA TRP A 170 5.77 -0.82 -6.38
C TRP A 170 6.73 0.03 -7.22
N SER A 171 6.22 1.07 -7.88
CA SER A 171 7.03 2.00 -8.69
C SER A 171 7.95 1.30 -9.69
N SER A 172 7.41 0.31 -10.39
CA SER A 172 8.17 -0.54 -11.34
C SER A 172 7.62 -0.44 -12.76
N THR A 173 8.30 -1.08 -13.72
CA THR A 173 7.76 -1.22 -15.07
C THR A 173 6.76 -2.38 -15.14
N LEU A 174 5.93 -2.42 -16.20
CA LEU A 174 5.04 -3.56 -16.46
C LEU A 174 5.83 -4.86 -16.66
N ALA A 175 7.03 -4.78 -17.25
CA ALA A 175 7.90 -5.92 -17.47
C ALA A 175 8.45 -6.46 -16.13
N ASP A 176 8.94 -5.57 -15.26
CA ASP A 176 9.42 -5.96 -13.93
C ASP A 176 8.31 -6.60 -13.10
N MET A 177 7.07 -6.13 -13.24
CA MET A 177 5.92 -6.67 -12.52
C MET A 177 5.60 -8.12 -12.89
N ARG A 178 5.95 -8.59 -14.10
CA ARG A 178 5.83 -10.02 -14.44
C ARG A 178 6.79 -10.88 -13.62
N GLY A 179 7.97 -10.37 -13.30
CA GLY A 179 8.95 -11.07 -12.44
C GLY A 179 8.69 -10.93 -10.94
N PHE A 180 7.57 -10.32 -10.54
CA PHE A 180 7.31 -10.02 -9.13
C PHE A 180 6.93 -11.29 -8.35
N PRO A 181 7.43 -11.49 -7.11
CA PRO A 181 7.15 -12.69 -6.32
C PRO A 181 5.65 -12.91 -6.09
N LEU A 182 5.12 -14.04 -6.56
CA LEU A 182 3.69 -14.33 -6.57
C LEU A 182 3.09 -14.32 -5.17
N ARG A 183 3.72 -15.01 -4.22
CA ARG A 183 3.22 -15.12 -2.85
C ARG A 183 3.03 -13.74 -2.22
N PHE A 184 4.04 -12.88 -2.33
CA PHE A 184 3.98 -11.53 -1.78
C PHE A 184 2.91 -10.69 -2.46
N PHE A 185 2.78 -10.80 -3.79
CA PHE A 185 1.74 -10.12 -4.55
C PHE A 185 0.32 -10.48 -4.08
N LEU A 186 0.00 -11.79 -4.03
CA LEU A 186 -1.32 -12.26 -3.67
C LEU A 186 -1.70 -11.88 -2.23
N GLN A 187 -0.78 -12.06 -1.29
CA GLN A 187 -1.00 -11.69 0.11
C GLN A 187 -1.17 -10.19 0.29
N PHE A 188 -0.38 -9.37 -0.41
CA PHE A 188 -0.55 -7.93 -0.39
C PHE A 188 -1.94 -7.55 -0.89
N PHE A 189 -2.36 -8.06 -2.04
CA PHE A 189 -3.67 -7.76 -2.62
C PHE A 189 -4.84 -8.21 -1.73
N LEU A 190 -4.71 -9.36 -1.08
CA LEU A 190 -5.70 -9.88 -0.14
C LEU A 190 -5.82 -8.98 1.11
N ASN A 191 -4.69 -8.71 1.76
CA ASN A 191 -4.66 -7.93 3.01
C ASN A 191 -5.21 -6.51 2.80
N HIS A 192 -4.87 -5.89 1.67
CA HIS A 192 -5.29 -4.52 1.35
C HIS A 192 -6.68 -4.44 0.69
N GLY A 193 -7.39 -5.56 0.54
CA GLY A 193 -8.74 -5.60 -0.02
C GLY A 193 -8.83 -5.22 -1.50
N LEU A 194 -7.72 -5.33 -2.24
CA LEU A 194 -7.66 -5.01 -3.68
C LEU A 194 -8.39 -6.06 -4.53
N LEU A 195 -8.60 -7.26 -3.98
CA LEU A 195 -9.38 -8.35 -4.59
C LEU A 195 -10.90 -8.25 -4.25
N ASP A 196 -11.30 -7.29 -3.41
CA ASP A 196 -12.66 -7.19 -2.88
C ASP A 196 -13.54 -6.24 -3.70
N ILE A 197 -14.75 -6.70 -4.01
CA ILE A 197 -15.79 -5.90 -4.69
C ILE A 197 -16.70 -5.22 -3.65
N LYS A 198 -16.84 -5.84 -2.47
CA LYS A 198 -17.64 -5.36 -1.33
C LYS A 198 -16.82 -5.56 -0.06
N ASN A 199 -17.17 -4.85 1.00
CA ASN A 199 -16.51 -4.94 2.31
C ASN A 199 -15.01 -4.66 2.23
N ARG A 200 -14.62 -3.65 1.44
CA ARG A 200 -13.23 -3.17 1.39
C ARG A 200 -12.85 -2.58 2.75
N PRO A 201 -11.57 -2.67 3.15
CA PRO A 201 -11.11 -2.06 4.39
C PRO A 201 -11.21 -0.53 4.29
N GLN A 202 -11.42 0.14 5.42
CA GLN A 202 -11.38 1.60 5.46
C GLN A 202 -9.91 2.04 5.40
N TRP A 203 -9.59 2.86 4.41
CA TRP A 203 -8.26 3.46 4.29
C TRP A 203 -8.17 4.76 5.08
N TYR A 204 -6.97 5.09 5.53
CA TYR A 204 -6.67 6.30 6.28
C TYR A 204 -5.34 6.91 5.83
N VAL A 205 -5.25 8.23 5.92
CA VAL A 205 -3.99 9.00 5.92
C VAL A 205 -3.72 9.52 7.32
N VAL A 206 -2.46 9.86 7.62
CA VAL A 206 -2.10 10.46 8.92
C VAL A 206 -2.37 11.95 8.90
N LYS A 207 -3.11 12.45 9.90
CA LYS A 207 -3.36 13.89 10.04
C LYS A 207 -2.05 14.65 10.30
N GLY A 208 -1.72 15.59 9.40
CA GLY A 208 -0.47 16.35 9.45
C GLY A 208 0.75 15.62 8.87
N GLY A 209 0.53 14.51 8.16
CA GLY A 209 1.57 13.72 7.51
C GLY A 209 2.17 12.63 8.40
N SER A 210 2.74 11.61 7.76
CA SER A 210 3.36 10.45 8.39
C SER A 210 4.48 10.77 9.38
N ARG A 211 5.19 11.91 9.23
CA ARG A 211 6.21 12.37 10.20
C ARG A 211 5.65 12.56 11.62
N ALA A 212 4.33 12.78 11.75
CA ALA A 212 3.68 12.90 13.04
C ALA A 212 3.88 11.64 13.90
N ILE A 213 3.96 10.47 13.27
CA ILE A 213 4.13 9.19 13.96
C ILE A 213 5.50 9.12 14.64
N SER A 214 6.59 9.34 13.88
CA SER A 214 7.95 9.30 14.41
C SER A 214 8.17 10.37 15.49
N THR A 215 7.64 11.57 15.26
CA THR A 215 7.68 12.68 16.23
C THR A 215 7.00 12.30 17.55
N ARG A 216 5.80 11.71 17.49
CA ARG A 216 5.04 11.33 18.69
C ARG A 216 5.65 10.13 19.40
N LEU A 217 6.12 9.12 18.68
CA LEU A 217 6.85 7.99 19.28
C LEU A 217 8.10 8.46 19.99
N ARG A 218 8.90 9.34 19.36
CA ARG A 218 10.10 9.86 19.99
C ARG A 218 9.78 10.65 21.24
N LYS A 219 8.75 11.52 21.20
CA LYS A 219 8.32 12.27 22.39
C LYS A 219 7.84 11.36 23.53
N ALA A 220 7.15 10.28 23.19
CA ALA A 220 6.66 9.31 24.17
C ALA A 220 7.78 8.41 24.72
N SER A 221 8.84 8.19 23.94
CA SER A 221 10.01 7.40 24.32
C SER A 221 11.02 8.29 25.04
N LYS A 222 11.06 8.25 26.38
CA LYS A 222 12.05 8.99 27.19
C LYS A 222 13.47 8.43 26.99
N THR A 223 14.03 8.65 25.81
CA THR A 223 15.25 8.00 25.30
C THR A 223 16.25 9.03 24.78
N THR A 224 17.53 8.70 24.93
CA THR A 224 18.65 9.47 24.37
C THR A 224 18.77 9.13 22.88
N LEU A 225 19.09 10.13 22.05
CA LEU A 225 19.43 9.92 20.63
C LEU A 225 20.81 10.52 20.38
N ASP A 226 21.66 9.69 19.80
CA ASP A 226 22.98 10.03 19.27
C ASP A 226 23.00 9.81 17.75
#